data_AF-A0A0R2RP96-F1
#
_entry.id   AF-A0A0R2RP96-F1
#
_cell.length_a   1.000
_cell.length_b   1.000
_cell.length_c   1.000
_cell.angle_alpha   90.00
_cell.angle_beta   90.00
_cell.angle_gamma   90.00
#
_symmetry.space_group_name_H-M   'P 1'
#
loop_
_entity.id
_entity.type
_entity.pdbx_description
1 polymer ?
#
loop_
_entity_poly.entity_id
_entity_poly.type
_entity_poly.pdbx_seq_one_letter_code
_entity_poly.pdbx_strand_id
1 'polypeptide(L)'
;RILKLPIAYIVIQSYSGEGMEDKQGQLMFARDISSLAEDKDFDRVLLIDDLSDTGLTLNKSIEWLKNYGPTKNFINQVKTACLWKKKSSTFEPDFCPVILDHDPWIVQPTEHYEELSIEEIIKRNQ
;
A
#
# COMPACT_ATOMS: atom_id res chain seq x y z
N ARG A 1 12.70 -8.88 12.01
CA ARG A 1 11.86 -9.35 10.89
C ARG A 1 11.75 -10.87 10.96
N ILE A 2 10.54 -11.45 10.96
CA ILE A 2 10.34 -12.90 11.08
C ILE A 2 10.91 -13.62 9.84
N LEU A 3 10.58 -13.15 8.64
CA LEU A 3 10.94 -13.81 7.38
C LEU A 3 12.40 -13.63 6.95
N LYS A 4 13.14 -12.70 7.55
CA LYS A 4 14.55 -12.39 7.21
C LYS A 4 14.84 -12.24 5.69
N LEU A 5 13.87 -11.71 4.93
CA LEU A 5 14.02 -11.42 3.50
C LEU A 5 14.39 -9.94 3.26
N PRO A 6 14.99 -9.61 2.10
CA PRO A 6 15.10 -8.23 1.62
C PRO A 6 13.73 -7.56 1.57
N ILE A 7 13.68 -6.25 1.84
CA ILE A 7 12.45 -5.45 1.81
C ILE A 7 12.71 -4.19 1.01
N ALA A 8 11.74 -3.87 0.17
CA ALA A 8 11.63 -2.64 -0.59
C ALA A 8 10.36 -1.90 -0.16
N TYR A 9 10.38 -0.58 -0.17
CA TYR A 9 9.22 0.27 0.10
C TYR A 9 8.90 1.12 -1.13
N ILE A 10 7.63 1.14 -1.50
CA ILE A 10 7.05 2.03 -2.51
C ILE A 10 6.10 2.96 -1.75
N VAL A 11 6.25 4.26 -1.95
CA VAL A 11 5.34 5.25 -1.36
C VAL A 11 4.33 5.65 -2.42
N ILE A 12 3.05 5.67 -2.05
CA ILE A 12 1.93 5.97 -2.93
C ILE A 12 1.04 6.97 -2.22
N GLN A 13 0.59 7.99 -2.94
CA GLN A 13 -0.38 8.96 -2.47
C GLN A 13 -1.64 8.86 -3.34
N SER A 14 -2.79 8.56 -2.73
CA SER A 14 -4.10 8.48 -3.38
C SER A 14 -4.89 9.78 -3.37
N TYR A 15 -4.51 10.71 -2.49
CA TYR A 15 -5.31 11.87 -2.15
C TYR A 15 -4.59 13.18 -2.43
N SER A 16 -5.34 14.16 -2.89
CA SER A 16 -4.90 15.55 -3.01
C SER A 16 -6.07 16.47 -2.72
N GLY A 17 -6.00 17.25 -1.64
CA GLY A 17 -6.99 18.27 -1.27
C GLY A 17 -6.59 19.06 -0.01
N GLU A 18 -7.05 20.31 0.10
CA GLU A 18 -6.88 21.13 1.31
C GLU A 18 -8.04 20.82 2.29
N GLY A 19 -7.98 19.72 3.06
CA GLY A 19 -9.00 19.35 4.06
C GLY A 19 -9.17 17.84 4.27
N MET A 20 -10.36 17.36 4.69
CA MET A 20 -10.74 15.95 4.52
C MET A 20 -10.62 15.63 3.03
N GLU A 21 -9.68 14.76 2.67
CA GLU A 21 -9.23 14.58 1.28
C GLU A 21 -10.25 13.79 0.44
N ASP A 22 -11.46 14.34 0.25
CA ASP A 22 -12.63 13.69 -0.35
C ASP A 22 -12.61 13.63 -1.89
N LYS A 23 -11.47 13.89 -2.54
CA LYS A 23 -11.33 13.80 -4.00
C LYS A 23 -10.39 12.68 -4.38
N GLN A 24 -10.94 11.62 -4.96
CA GLN A 24 -10.21 10.51 -5.57
C GLN A 24 -9.33 11.05 -6.72
N GLY A 25 -8.09 11.43 -6.38
CA GLY A 25 -7.10 12.01 -7.30
C GLY A 25 -6.35 10.96 -8.11
N GLN A 26 -5.48 11.40 -9.02
CA GLN A 26 -4.49 10.52 -9.65
C GLN A 26 -3.56 9.94 -8.57
N LEU A 27 -3.44 8.61 -8.52
CA LEU A 27 -2.43 7.94 -7.69
C LEU A 27 -1.04 8.42 -8.09
N MET A 28 -0.34 9.07 -7.16
CA MET A 28 1.05 9.46 -7.34
C MET A 28 1.96 8.42 -6.70
N PHE A 29 2.89 7.89 -7.48
CA PHE A 29 3.94 7.01 -6.98
C PHE A 29 5.20 7.82 -6.69
N ALA A 30 5.94 7.41 -5.66
CA ALA A 30 7.29 7.90 -5.44
C ALA A 30 8.16 7.68 -6.68
N ARG A 31 9.17 8.54 -6.82
CA ARG A 31 10.12 8.45 -7.93
C ARG A 31 10.93 7.17 -7.87
N ASP A 32 11.24 6.70 -6.67
CA ASP A 32 12.17 5.60 -6.43
C ASP A 32 11.67 4.61 -5.37
N ILE A 33 12.16 3.38 -5.47
CA ILE A 33 12.01 2.35 -4.45
C ILE A 33 13.08 2.53 -3.38
N SER A 34 12.70 2.55 -2.10
CA SER A 34 13.66 2.50 -1.00
C SER A 34 13.96 1.05 -0.63
N SER A 35 15.18 0.57 -0.92
CA SER A 35 15.57 -0.82 -0.69
C SER A 35 17.09 -0.99 -0.52
N LEU A 36 17.49 -2.07 0.16
CA LEU A 36 18.86 -2.60 0.17
C LEU A 36 18.99 -3.91 -0.63
N ALA A 37 17.93 -4.30 -1.34
CA ALA A 37 17.89 -5.51 -2.14
C ALA A 37 18.77 -5.37 -3.40
N GLU A 38 19.44 -6.45 -3.78
CA GLU A 38 20.19 -6.55 -5.03
C GLU A 38 19.24 -6.94 -6.18
N ASP A 39 19.69 -6.75 -7.42
CA ASP A 39 18.92 -7.09 -8.62
C ASP A 39 18.31 -8.51 -8.59
N LYS A 40 19.09 -9.50 -8.12
CA LYS A 40 18.67 -10.91 -8.02
C LYS A 40 17.50 -11.12 -7.04
N ASP A 41 17.34 -10.24 -6.06
CA ASP A 41 16.29 -10.35 -5.04
C ASP A 41 14.91 -9.95 -5.60
N PHE A 42 14.88 -9.26 -6.75
CA PHE A 42 13.65 -8.87 -7.44
C PHE A 42 13.07 -9.97 -8.35
N ASP A 43 13.71 -11.14 -8.46
CA ASP A 43 13.24 -12.28 -9.30
C ASP A 43 11.77 -12.66 -9.03
N ARG A 44 11.43 -12.77 -7.73
CA ARG A 44 10.08 -13.10 -7.26
C ARG A 44 9.66 -12.13 -6.17
N VAL A 45 8.83 -11.16 -6.54
CA VAL A 45 8.35 -10.11 -5.64
C VAL A 45 7.02 -10.52 -5.01
N LEU A 46 6.94 -10.35 -3.69
CA LEU A 46 5.67 -10.31 -2.97
C LEU A 46 5.33 -8.85 -2.68
N LEU A 47 4.38 -8.29 -3.41
CA LEU A 47 3.84 -6.95 -3.17
C LEU A 47 2.78 -7.03 -2.07
N ILE A 48 2.92 -6.20 -1.04
CA ILE A 48 2.07 -6.26 0.16
C ILE A 48 1.42 -4.91 0.37
N ASP A 49 0.13 -4.93 0.65
CA ASP A 49 -0.65 -3.80 1.16
C ASP A 49 -1.44 -4.25 2.40
N ASP A 50 -2.01 -3.35 3.18
CA ASP A 50 -2.80 -3.73 4.36
C ASP A 50 -4.21 -4.21 3.97
N LEU A 51 -4.87 -3.50 3.07
CA LEU A 51 -6.28 -3.66 2.72
C LEU A 51 -6.50 -3.52 1.21
N SER A 52 -7.17 -4.51 0.62
CA SER A 52 -7.79 -4.38 -0.69
C SER A 52 -9.20 -3.80 -0.54
N ASP A 53 -9.33 -2.47 -0.63
CA ASP A 53 -10.63 -1.77 -0.57
C ASP A 53 -11.38 -1.84 -1.90
N THR A 54 -10.94 -1.08 -2.90
CA THR A 54 -11.43 -1.19 -4.29
C THR A 54 -10.54 -2.10 -5.14
N GLY A 55 -9.28 -2.29 -4.70
CA GLY A 55 -8.23 -2.98 -5.44
C GLY A 55 -7.43 -2.08 -6.39
N LEU A 56 -7.74 -0.78 -6.48
CA LEU A 56 -7.07 0.14 -7.40
C LEU A 56 -5.57 0.30 -7.12
N THR A 57 -5.20 0.50 -5.85
CA THR A 57 -3.80 0.72 -5.43
C THR A 57 -2.91 -0.47 -5.77
N LEU A 58 -3.34 -1.70 -5.46
CA LEU A 58 -2.61 -2.93 -5.78
C LEU A 58 -2.44 -3.10 -7.30
N ASN A 59 -3.50 -2.92 -8.09
CA ASN A 59 -3.42 -2.98 -9.56
C ASN A 59 -2.39 -1.99 -10.13
N LYS A 60 -2.48 -0.73 -9.68
CA LYS A 60 -1.57 0.34 -10.14
C LYS A 60 -0.14 0.12 -9.67
N SER A 61 0.05 -0.47 -8.50
CA SER A 61 1.37 -0.82 -7.97
C SER A 61 2.04 -1.93 -8.77
N ILE A 62 1.29 -2.94 -9.21
CA ILE A 62 1.80 -3.98 -10.12
C ILE A 62 2.23 -3.36 -11.45
N GLU A 63 1.38 -2.49 -12.02
CA GLU A 63 1.68 -1.77 -13.27
C GLU A 63 2.94 -0.90 -13.12
N TRP A 64 3.03 -0.13 -12.05
CA TRP A 64 4.18 0.73 -11.76
C TRP A 64 5.47 -0.08 -11.60
N LEU A 65 5.43 -1.16 -10.81
CA LEU A 65 6.59 -2.01 -10.55
C LEU A 65 7.12 -2.69 -11.82
N LYS A 66 6.22 -3.15 -12.70
CA LYS A 66 6.59 -3.74 -14.01
C LYS A 66 7.22 -2.72 -14.97
N ASN A 67 7.00 -1.42 -14.75
CA ASN A 67 7.53 -0.35 -15.58
C ASN A 67 8.71 0.39 -14.93
N TYR A 68 9.00 0.15 -13.65
CA TYR A 68 10.06 0.84 -12.91
C TYR A 68 11.45 0.45 -13.46
N GLY A 69 12.11 1.42 -14.10
CA GLY A 69 13.34 1.21 -14.87
C GLY A 69 14.44 0.40 -14.16
N PRO A 70 14.79 0.72 -12.90
CA PRO A 70 15.87 0.04 -12.18
C PRO A 70 15.63 -1.46 -11.96
N THR A 71 14.39 -1.89 -11.71
CA THR A 71 14.12 -3.28 -11.30
C THR A 71 13.35 -4.11 -12.33
N LYS A 72 12.67 -3.48 -13.30
CA LYS A 72 11.73 -4.16 -14.20
C LYS A 72 12.31 -5.35 -14.96
N ASN A 73 13.60 -5.32 -15.30
CA ASN A 73 14.26 -6.39 -16.06
C ASN A 73 14.60 -7.62 -15.20
N PHE A 74 14.48 -7.50 -13.88
CA PHE A 74 14.79 -8.57 -12.93
C PHE A 74 13.54 -9.24 -12.38
N ILE A 75 12.34 -8.69 -12.65
CA ILE A 75 11.08 -9.20 -12.09
C ILE A 75 10.46 -10.23 -13.03
N ASN A 76 10.50 -11.50 -12.64
CA ASN A 76 9.86 -12.60 -13.37
C ASN A 76 8.48 -12.97 -12.82
N GLN A 77 8.27 -12.73 -11.52
CA GLN A 77 7.00 -13.00 -10.86
C GLN A 77 6.65 -11.91 -9.86
N VAL A 78 5.39 -11.48 -9.88
CA VAL A 78 4.79 -10.67 -8.82
C VAL A 78 3.61 -11.45 -8.26
N LYS A 79 3.62 -11.66 -6.95
CA LYS A 79 2.46 -12.09 -6.17
C LYS A 79 2.03 -10.96 -5.24
N THR A 80 0.78 -11.01 -4.79
CA THR A 80 0.18 -10.00 -3.92
C THR A 80 -0.31 -10.59 -2.62
N ALA A 81 -0.18 -9.81 -1.55
CA ALA A 81 -0.80 -10.13 -0.27
C ALA A 81 -1.44 -8.90 0.36
N CYS A 82 -2.56 -9.11 1.04
CA CYS A 82 -3.11 -8.13 1.97
C CYS A 82 -3.73 -8.83 3.17
N LEU A 83 -3.89 -8.11 4.28
CA LEU A 83 -4.49 -8.67 5.49
C LEU A 83 -6.01 -8.81 5.32
N TRP A 84 -6.64 -7.80 4.72
CA TRP A 84 -8.09 -7.75 4.49
C TRP A 84 -8.45 -7.52 3.03
N LYS A 85 -9.54 -8.14 2.59
CA LYS A 85 -10.22 -7.83 1.32
C LYS A 85 -11.67 -7.47 1.61
N LYS A 86 -12.10 -6.28 1.20
CA LYS A 86 -13.50 -5.84 1.27
C LYS A 86 -14.36 -6.54 0.21
N LYS A 87 -15.66 -6.68 0.46
CA LYS A 87 -16.59 -7.33 -0.47
C LYS A 87 -16.67 -6.62 -1.82
N SER A 88 -16.64 -5.29 -1.82
CA SER A 88 -16.69 -4.47 -3.03
C SER A 88 -15.38 -4.44 -3.82
N SER A 89 -14.28 -4.95 -3.24
CA SER A 89 -13.00 -5.03 -3.94
C SER A 89 -13.08 -5.95 -5.15
N THR A 90 -12.67 -5.41 -6.29
CA THR A 90 -12.59 -6.17 -7.56
C THR A 90 -11.25 -6.90 -7.73
N PHE A 91 -10.29 -6.67 -6.84
CA PHE A 91 -8.97 -7.28 -6.89
C PHE A 91 -8.90 -8.53 -6.01
N GLU A 92 -8.34 -9.61 -6.56
CA GLU A 92 -8.12 -10.86 -5.84
C GLU A 92 -6.63 -11.02 -5.51
N PRO A 93 -6.22 -10.85 -4.24
CA PRO A 93 -4.84 -11.07 -3.81
C PRO A 93 -4.46 -12.56 -3.85
N ASP A 94 -3.21 -12.87 -4.16
CA ASP A 94 -2.73 -14.27 -4.10
C ASP A 94 -2.78 -14.84 -2.67
N PHE A 95 -2.61 -13.97 -1.67
CA PHE A 95 -2.66 -14.34 -0.26
C PHE A 95 -3.49 -13.31 0.53
N CYS A 96 -4.63 -13.75 1.07
CA CYS A 96 -5.45 -12.92 1.94
C CYS A 96 -6.09 -13.79 3.03
N PRO A 97 -5.75 -13.60 4.32
CA PRO A 97 -6.30 -14.41 5.40
C PRO A 97 -7.74 -14.02 5.76
N VAL A 98 -8.16 -12.77 5.49
CA VAL A 98 -9.49 -12.26 5.87
C VAL A 98 -10.20 -11.66 4.66
N ILE A 99 -11.24 -12.37 4.20
CA ILE A 99 -12.15 -11.89 3.16
C ILE A 99 -13.48 -11.52 3.83
N LEU A 100 -13.88 -10.26 3.70
CA LEU A 100 -15.07 -9.71 4.35
C LEU A 100 -16.31 -9.91 3.49
N ASP A 101 -17.45 -10.20 4.11
CA ASP A 101 -18.76 -10.37 3.48
C ASP A 101 -19.57 -9.06 3.38
N HIS A 102 -18.97 -7.96 3.84
CA HIS A 102 -19.45 -6.58 3.75
C HIS A 102 -18.25 -5.62 3.64
N ASP A 103 -18.53 -4.32 3.62
CA ASP A 103 -17.55 -3.25 3.45
C ASP A 103 -17.42 -2.40 4.73
N PRO A 104 -16.99 -2.99 5.87
CA PRO A 104 -16.85 -2.23 7.11
C PRO A 104 -15.71 -1.23 7.00
N TRP A 105 -15.78 -0.19 7.83
CA TRP A 105 -14.60 0.63 8.11
C TRP A 105 -13.64 -0.14 9.03
N ILE A 106 -12.40 -0.34 8.60
CA ILE A 106 -11.36 -1.02 9.39
C ILE A 106 -10.52 0.06 10.05
N VAL A 107 -10.73 0.27 11.34
CA VAL A 107 -9.98 1.26 12.10
C VAL A 107 -8.53 0.81 12.26
N GLN A 108 -7.59 1.49 11.59
CA GLN A 108 -6.17 1.16 11.69
C GLN A 108 -5.54 1.74 12.97
N PRO A 109 -4.52 1.09 13.55
CA PRO A 109 -3.91 1.52 14.81
C PRO A 109 -3.34 2.95 14.84
N THR A 110 -3.08 3.55 13.67
CA THR A 110 -2.53 4.91 13.54
C THR A 110 -3.53 5.92 12.97
N GLU A 111 -4.72 5.47 12.58
CA GLU A 111 -5.70 6.30 11.87
C GLU A 111 -6.17 7.50 12.71
N HIS A 112 -6.25 7.34 14.03
CA HIS A 112 -6.60 8.44 14.94
C HIS A 112 -5.60 9.60 14.92
N TYR A 113 -4.41 9.43 14.33
CA TYR A 113 -3.48 10.54 14.12
C TYR A 113 -3.76 11.32 12.82
N GLU A 114 -4.45 10.73 11.86
CA GLU A 114 -4.83 11.40 10.61
C GLU A 114 -5.91 12.47 10.85
N GLU A 115 -6.73 12.27 11.88
CA GLU A 115 -7.77 13.22 12.30
C GLU A 115 -7.26 14.30 13.26
N LEU A 116 -6.00 14.25 13.69
CA LEU A 116 -5.46 15.17 14.69
C LEU A 116 -4.66 16.30 14.08
N SER A 117 -5.01 17.53 14.42
CA SER A 117 -4.17 18.69 14.16
C SER A 117 -3.02 18.80 15.17
N ILE A 118 -1.95 19.50 14.80
CA ILE A 118 -0.84 19.80 15.72
C ILE A 118 -1.35 20.56 16.95
N GLU A 119 -2.29 21.50 16.76
CA GLU A 119 -2.91 22.28 17.83
C GLU A 119 -3.67 21.38 18.82
N GLU A 120 -4.40 20.37 18.32
CA GLU A 120 -5.13 19.42 19.16
C GLU A 120 -4.19 18.52 19.97
N ILE A 121 -3.07 18.10 19.37
CA ILE A 121 -2.02 17.35 20.08
C ILE A 121 -1.43 18.21 21.20
N ILE A 122 -1.11 19.48 20.93
CA ILE A 122 -0.58 20.40 21.95
C ILE A 122 -1.58 20.55 23.11
N LYS A 123 -2.87 20.73 22.80
CA LYS A 123 -3.93 20.90 23.81
C LYS A 123 -4.11 19.67 24.71
N ARG A 124 -3.92 18.45 24.20
CA ARG A 124 -4.05 17.20 24.97
C ARG A 124 -2.89 16.94 25.95
N ASN A 125 -1.75 17.58 25.75
CA ASN A 125 -0.53 17.37 26.54
C ASN A 125 -0.23 18.52 27.53
N GLN A 126 -1.21 19.41 27.74
CA GLN A 126 -1.21 20.41 28.82
C GLN A 126 -2.05 19.90 29.99
#